data_AF-A0A918MTV2-F1
#
_entry.id   AF-A0A918MTV2-F1
#
_cell.length_a   1.000
_cell.length_b   1.000
_cell.length_c   1.000
_cell.angle_alpha   90.00
_cell.angle_beta   90.00
_cell.angle_gamma   90.00
#
_symmetry.space_group_name_H-M   'P 1'
#
loop_
_entity.id
_entity.type
_entity.pdbx_description
1 polymer ?
#
loop_
_entity_poly.entity_id
_entity_poly.type
_entity_poly.pdbx_seq_one_letter_code
_entity_poly.pdbx_strand_id
1 'polypeptide(L)'
;MVAQSGGSPGPRRRGYSRTAGPGPGLRPGERSDEKTVENLTDDFADYQELIGRALENDGHAGGKPAARAGYRKATDLLQGRLLPESRTLVSANDRAFDAEYSAARSTLSAQLAATAALGLLLLAALGILQWYLTRRFHRILNPPLLAATACALLAVVLGAQMLTSSSGNLRGARRDAFDSVVALSRARAIAYDANADESRYLLDPRRREQYAQSFLAKSQKLYGIQRETLDTYDAGLATSWREYRTDRHDLRFTGEFRRELDNIAFPGERAAAEKTVETYAVYQRDDRRIWALLAAGREREAVEFCMDWKPGTSNAHFGAWMAALDKVTDINRAHFTSSVRDGRGAKSGLLPWAGTLLLAAMAFTALGLRPRLAEFR
;
A
#
# COMPACT_ATOMS: atom_id res chain seq x y z
N MET A 1 24.90 28.96 -34.56
CA MET A 1 25.97 29.44 -33.67
C MET A 1 26.25 28.33 -32.67
N VAL A 2 27.47 27.82 -32.73
CA VAL A 2 27.94 26.59 -32.06
C VAL A 2 28.14 26.84 -30.56
N ALA A 3 27.75 25.88 -29.73
CA ALA A 3 28.37 25.65 -28.42
C ALA A 3 28.23 24.16 -28.04
N GLN A 4 29.30 23.40 -28.27
CA GLN A 4 29.57 22.12 -27.61
C GLN A 4 30.13 22.40 -26.21
N SER A 5 29.71 21.64 -25.20
CA SER A 5 30.52 21.40 -24.00
C SER A 5 30.17 20.02 -23.44
N GLY A 6 31.19 19.35 -22.88
CA GLY A 6 31.30 17.90 -22.79
C GLY A 6 30.45 17.23 -21.72
N GLY A 7 30.04 16.00 -22.03
CA GLY A 7 29.42 15.05 -21.10
C GLY A 7 30.29 13.80 -20.96
N SER A 8 30.64 13.46 -19.72
CA SER A 8 31.42 12.28 -19.30
C SER A 8 30.84 10.95 -19.80
N PRO A 9 31.69 9.91 -19.96
CA PRO A 9 31.25 8.59 -20.41
C PRO A 9 30.40 7.90 -19.32
N GLY A 10 29.17 7.52 -19.68
CA GLY A 10 28.26 6.78 -18.81
C GLY A 10 28.78 5.39 -18.43
N PRO A 11 28.30 4.81 -17.31
CA PRO A 11 28.78 3.54 -16.83
C PRO A 11 28.41 2.40 -17.79
N ARG A 12 29.41 1.56 -18.07
CA ARG A 12 29.34 0.37 -18.92
C ARG A 12 28.16 -0.52 -18.54
N ARG A 13 27.41 -0.96 -19.57
CA ARG A 13 26.45 -2.07 -19.52
C ARG A 13 27.11 -3.28 -18.85
N ARG A 14 26.72 -3.62 -17.61
CA ARG A 14 26.94 -4.96 -17.06
C ARG A 14 25.86 -5.85 -17.66
N GLY A 15 26.26 -6.71 -18.59
CA GLY A 15 25.43 -7.81 -19.06
C GLY A 15 25.03 -8.68 -17.87
N TYR A 16 23.76 -9.05 -17.83
CA TYR A 16 23.28 -10.13 -16.98
C TYR A 16 23.90 -11.44 -17.50
N SER A 17 24.99 -11.86 -16.85
CA SER A 17 25.60 -13.16 -17.08
C SER A 17 24.62 -14.26 -16.64
N ARG A 18 24.13 -15.01 -17.62
CA ARG A 18 23.42 -16.28 -17.48
C ARG A 18 24.29 -17.27 -16.70
N THR A 19 23.93 -17.56 -15.45
CA THR A 19 24.30 -18.80 -14.76
C THR A 19 23.11 -19.29 -13.94
N ALA A 20 22.16 -19.93 -14.61
CA ALA A 20 21.18 -20.79 -13.96
C ALA A 20 21.36 -22.20 -14.55
N GLY A 21 21.96 -23.09 -13.77
CA GLY A 21 21.96 -24.53 -14.04
C GLY A 21 20.54 -25.11 -13.87
N PRO A 22 20.27 -26.32 -14.39
CA PRO A 22 18.93 -26.89 -14.39
C PRO A 22 18.57 -27.39 -12.98
N GLY A 23 17.60 -26.73 -12.34
CA GLY A 23 17.00 -27.07 -11.04
C GLY A 23 15.48 -26.83 -11.08
N PRO A 24 14.70 -27.49 -10.20
CA PRO A 24 13.42 -28.10 -10.55
C PRO A 24 12.28 -27.09 -10.78
N GLY A 25 11.57 -27.27 -11.91
CA GLY A 25 10.17 -26.86 -12.12
C GLY A 25 9.78 -25.45 -11.69
N LEU A 26 9.97 -24.47 -12.59
CA LEU A 26 9.31 -23.14 -12.53
C LEU A 26 7.82 -23.30 -12.26
N ARG A 27 7.33 -22.68 -11.18
CA ARG A 27 5.93 -22.77 -10.75
C ARG A 27 5.02 -22.12 -11.82
N PRO A 28 3.79 -22.63 -12.03
CA PRO A 28 2.87 -22.08 -13.04
C PRO A 28 2.56 -20.58 -12.89
N GLY A 29 2.63 -20.02 -11.66
CA GLY A 29 2.41 -18.60 -11.40
C GLY A 29 3.51 -17.69 -11.94
N GLU A 30 4.78 -18.06 -11.77
CA GLU A 30 5.94 -17.26 -12.21
C GLU A 30 5.99 -17.08 -13.74
N ARG A 31 5.58 -18.12 -14.48
CA ARG A 31 5.55 -18.10 -15.95
C ARG A 31 4.40 -17.25 -16.52
N SER A 32 3.30 -17.13 -15.78
CA SER A 32 2.17 -16.26 -16.14
C SER A 32 2.49 -14.80 -15.85
N ASP A 33 3.20 -14.53 -14.74
CA ASP A 33 3.59 -13.17 -14.36
C ASP A 33 4.68 -12.63 -15.30
N GLU A 34 5.66 -13.46 -15.68
CA GLU A 34 6.71 -13.10 -16.66
C GLU A 34 6.11 -12.69 -18.01
N LYS A 35 5.15 -13.48 -18.52
CA LYS A 35 4.45 -13.16 -19.77
C LYS A 35 3.60 -11.88 -19.67
N THR A 36 3.01 -11.62 -18.50
CA THR A 36 2.27 -10.38 -18.26
C THR A 36 3.20 -9.17 -18.28
N VAL A 37 4.40 -9.29 -17.71
CA VAL A 37 5.41 -8.22 -17.73
C VAL A 37 5.97 -7.99 -19.14
N GLU A 38 6.20 -9.05 -19.91
CA GLU A 38 6.62 -8.98 -21.31
C GLU A 38 5.58 -8.22 -22.15
N ASN A 39 4.33 -8.68 -22.14
CA ASN A 39 3.22 -8.02 -22.83
C ASN A 39 3.08 -6.54 -22.44
N LEU A 40 3.15 -6.22 -21.14
CA LEU A 40 3.02 -4.85 -20.65
C LEU A 40 4.17 -3.95 -21.18
N THR A 41 5.37 -4.51 -21.30
CA THR A 41 6.54 -3.78 -21.81
C THR A 41 6.40 -3.50 -23.31
N ASP A 42 5.94 -4.49 -24.08
CA ASP A 42 5.72 -4.37 -25.52
C ASP A 42 4.57 -3.40 -25.82
N ASP A 43 3.41 -3.56 -25.17
CA ASP A 43 2.26 -2.66 -25.34
C ASP A 43 2.60 -1.22 -24.91
N PHE A 44 3.52 -1.03 -23.96
CA PHE A 44 3.96 0.30 -23.55
C PHE A 44 4.87 0.96 -24.60
N ALA A 45 5.74 0.18 -25.25
CA ALA A 45 6.54 0.66 -26.36
C ALA A 45 5.64 1.07 -27.54
N ASP A 46 4.65 0.26 -27.88
CA ASP A 46 3.65 0.57 -28.93
C ASP A 46 2.84 1.83 -28.59
N TYR A 47 2.43 1.98 -27.32
CA TYR A 47 1.78 3.20 -26.84
C TYR A 47 2.66 4.44 -27.04
N GLN A 48 3.95 4.37 -26.67
CA GLN A 48 4.89 5.47 -26.84
C GLN A 48 5.09 5.84 -28.31
N GLU A 49 5.18 4.84 -29.19
CA GLU A 49 5.27 5.04 -30.64
C GLU A 49 4.03 5.75 -31.19
N LEU A 50 2.83 5.30 -30.80
CA LEU A 50 1.57 5.92 -31.22
C LEU A 50 1.45 7.38 -30.76
N ILE A 51 1.85 7.68 -29.52
CA ILE A 51 1.88 9.04 -28.99
C ILE A 51 2.92 9.88 -29.74
N GLY A 52 4.13 9.36 -29.96
CA GLY A 52 5.19 10.06 -30.69
C GLY A 52 4.76 10.46 -32.09
N ARG A 53 4.16 9.53 -32.85
CA ARG A 53 3.59 9.80 -34.17
C ARG A 53 2.43 10.80 -34.12
N ALA A 54 1.58 10.72 -33.09
CA ALA A 54 0.46 11.65 -32.95
C ALA A 54 0.97 13.08 -32.71
N LEU A 55 1.96 13.27 -31.83
CA LEU A 55 2.60 14.55 -31.58
C LEU A 55 3.28 15.11 -32.83
N GLU A 56 4.04 14.27 -33.55
CA GLU A 56 4.67 14.66 -34.81
C GLU A 56 3.63 15.19 -35.79
N ASN A 57 2.54 14.45 -36.01
CA ASN A 57 1.46 14.89 -36.89
C ASN A 57 0.76 16.17 -36.42
N ASP A 58 0.63 16.40 -35.11
CA ASP A 58 -0.04 17.60 -34.58
C ASP A 58 0.73 18.89 -34.91
N GLY A 59 2.07 18.81 -34.97
CA GLY A 59 2.94 19.92 -35.35
C GLY A 59 2.89 20.29 -36.84
N HIS A 60 2.36 19.43 -37.71
CA HIS A 60 2.29 19.68 -39.15
C HIS A 60 1.03 20.47 -39.54
N ALA A 61 1.16 21.38 -40.51
CA ALA A 61 0.02 22.07 -41.10
C ALA A 61 -0.97 21.05 -41.72
N GLY A 62 -2.20 21.03 -41.22
CA GLY A 62 -3.23 20.06 -41.64
C GLY A 62 -3.13 18.66 -41.01
N GLY A 63 -2.14 18.38 -40.15
CA GLY A 63 -1.92 17.06 -39.54
C GLY A 63 -2.81 16.73 -38.34
N LYS A 64 -3.57 17.70 -37.82
CA LYS A 64 -4.48 17.53 -36.67
C LYS A 64 -5.45 16.33 -36.78
N PRO A 65 -6.07 16.02 -37.93
CA PRO A 65 -6.92 14.83 -38.06
C PRO A 65 -6.15 13.52 -37.86
N ALA A 66 -4.92 13.42 -38.40
CA ALA A 66 -4.06 12.26 -38.23
C ALA A 66 -3.56 12.13 -36.78
N ALA A 67 -3.18 13.26 -36.15
CA ALA A 67 -2.83 13.32 -34.74
C ALA A 67 -3.94 12.77 -33.85
N ARG A 68 -5.19 13.26 -34.04
CA ARG A 68 -6.36 12.76 -33.31
C ARG A 68 -6.59 11.25 -33.51
N ALA A 69 -6.39 10.74 -34.72
CA ALA A 69 -6.50 9.30 -34.98
C ALA A 69 -5.41 8.50 -34.25
N GLY A 70 -4.18 9.01 -34.18
CA GLY A 70 -3.09 8.45 -33.39
C GLY A 70 -3.40 8.44 -31.88
N TYR A 71 -3.85 9.56 -31.33
CA TYR A 71 -4.24 9.68 -29.92
C TYR A 71 -5.38 8.72 -29.54
N ARG A 72 -6.36 8.50 -30.44
CA ARG A 72 -7.42 7.50 -30.24
C ARG A 72 -6.84 6.09 -30.13
N LYS A 73 -5.99 5.67 -31.06
CA LYS A 73 -5.34 4.34 -31.01
C LYS A 73 -4.52 4.15 -29.74
N ALA A 74 -3.75 5.16 -29.35
CA ALA A 74 -2.98 5.14 -28.11
C ALA A 74 -3.88 5.00 -26.88
N THR A 75 -5.00 5.74 -26.85
CA THR A 75 -5.98 5.65 -25.75
C THR A 75 -6.67 4.28 -25.72
N ASP A 76 -7.03 3.74 -26.89
CA ASP A 76 -7.65 2.40 -27.02
C ASP A 76 -6.70 1.30 -26.50
N LEU A 77 -5.39 1.40 -26.80
CA LEU A 77 -4.35 0.48 -26.28
C LEU A 77 -4.16 0.63 -24.75
N LEU A 78 -4.08 1.87 -24.27
CA LEU A 78 -3.93 2.17 -22.83
C LEU A 78 -5.09 1.60 -22.02
N GLN A 79 -6.33 1.84 -22.46
CA GLN A 79 -7.55 1.43 -21.75
C GLN A 79 -7.86 -0.06 -21.94
N GLY A 80 -7.63 -0.59 -23.13
CA GLY A 80 -7.96 -1.97 -23.49
C GLY A 80 -6.97 -3.01 -22.99
N ARG A 81 -5.68 -2.66 -22.84
CA ARG A 81 -4.62 -3.62 -22.46
C ARG A 81 -3.78 -3.17 -21.28
N LEU A 82 -3.07 -2.05 -21.39
CA LEU A 82 -2.08 -1.63 -20.40
C LEU A 82 -2.66 -1.50 -18.97
N LEU A 83 -3.79 -0.79 -18.83
CA LEU A 83 -4.41 -0.60 -17.51
C LEU A 83 -4.97 -1.93 -16.92
N PRO A 84 -5.72 -2.76 -17.66
CA PRO A 84 -6.14 -4.09 -17.19
C PRO A 84 -4.99 -5.04 -16.82
N GLU A 85 -3.94 -5.11 -17.63
CA GLU A 85 -2.80 -6.00 -17.39
C GLU A 85 -2.00 -5.55 -16.18
N SER A 86 -1.74 -4.24 -16.04
CA SER A 86 -1.12 -3.67 -14.84
C SER A 86 -1.90 -4.00 -13.56
N ARG A 87 -3.24 -3.88 -13.58
CA ARG A 87 -4.09 -4.25 -12.43
C ARG A 87 -4.01 -5.74 -12.13
N THR A 88 -3.96 -6.59 -13.16
CA THR A 88 -3.82 -8.04 -13.01
C THR A 88 -2.50 -8.37 -12.31
N LEU A 89 -1.39 -7.77 -12.77
CA LEU A 89 -0.07 -7.95 -12.17
C LEU A 89 -0.03 -7.49 -10.70
N VAL A 90 -0.56 -6.30 -10.40
CA VAL A 90 -0.65 -5.80 -9.01
C VAL A 90 -1.48 -6.75 -8.15
N SER A 91 -2.63 -7.21 -8.65
CA SER A 91 -3.49 -8.14 -7.90
C SER A 91 -2.88 -9.54 -7.70
N ALA A 92 -2.05 -10.00 -8.64
CA ALA A 92 -1.31 -11.25 -8.52
C ALA A 92 -0.23 -11.12 -7.45
N ASN A 93 0.52 -10.02 -7.46
CA ASN A 93 1.53 -9.71 -6.46
C ASN A 93 0.92 -9.54 -5.07
N ASP A 94 -0.22 -8.85 -4.95
CA ASP A 94 -0.95 -8.70 -3.69
C ASP A 94 -1.37 -10.06 -3.12
N ARG A 95 -1.91 -10.95 -3.97
CA ARG A 95 -2.29 -12.33 -3.57
C ARG A 95 -1.09 -13.18 -3.16
N ALA A 96 0.03 -13.08 -3.88
CA ALA A 96 1.26 -13.79 -3.54
C ALA A 96 1.81 -13.31 -2.18
N PHE A 97 1.81 -12.00 -1.97
CA PHE A 97 2.20 -11.39 -0.71
C PHE A 97 1.28 -11.83 0.44
N ASP A 98 -0.04 -11.81 0.26
CA ASP A 98 -1.02 -12.29 1.24
C ASP A 98 -0.82 -13.79 1.55
N ALA A 99 -0.54 -14.62 0.55
CA ALA A 99 -0.29 -16.05 0.72
C ALA A 99 0.98 -16.31 1.53
N GLU A 100 2.11 -15.68 1.18
CA GLU A 100 3.35 -15.77 1.95
C GLU A 100 3.17 -15.22 3.37
N TYR A 101 2.43 -14.12 3.52
CA TYR A 101 2.13 -13.52 4.80
C TYR A 101 1.27 -14.44 5.68
N SER A 102 0.26 -15.10 5.11
CA SER A 102 -0.60 -16.06 5.82
C SER A 102 0.17 -17.32 6.25
N ALA A 103 1.09 -17.82 5.40
CA ALA A 103 1.98 -18.94 5.70
C ALA A 103 3.03 -18.57 6.78
N ALA A 104 3.56 -17.34 6.73
CA ALA A 104 4.41 -16.80 7.79
C ALA A 104 3.64 -16.67 9.11
N ARG A 105 2.34 -16.34 9.07
CA ARG A 105 1.49 -16.23 10.26
C ARG A 105 1.26 -17.58 10.95
N SER A 106 0.98 -18.65 10.20
CA SER A 106 0.76 -19.99 10.77
C SER A 106 2.04 -20.55 11.40
N THR A 107 3.18 -20.41 10.71
CA THR A 107 4.49 -20.85 11.22
C THR A 107 4.96 -20.05 12.43
N LEU A 108 4.79 -18.72 12.42
CA LEU A 108 5.08 -17.90 13.59
C LEU A 108 4.20 -18.29 14.76
N SER A 109 2.88 -18.48 14.59
CA SER A 109 1.98 -18.87 15.69
C SER A 109 2.35 -20.22 16.31
N ALA A 110 2.83 -21.18 15.52
CA ALA A 110 3.35 -22.46 16.01
C ALA A 110 4.67 -22.28 16.76
N GLN A 111 5.58 -21.43 16.28
CA GLN A 111 6.81 -21.06 16.98
C GLN A 111 6.53 -20.26 18.27
N LEU A 112 5.50 -19.42 18.28
CA LEU A 112 5.02 -18.69 19.46
C LEU A 112 4.52 -19.68 20.51
N ALA A 113 3.68 -20.63 20.11
CA ALA A 113 3.15 -21.67 20.99
C ALA A 113 4.28 -22.56 21.53
N ALA A 114 5.23 -22.96 20.68
CA ALA A 114 6.39 -23.75 21.08
C ALA A 114 7.30 -23.01 22.08
N THR A 115 7.58 -21.71 21.84
CA THR A 115 8.42 -20.90 22.74
C THR A 115 7.73 -20.65 24.08
N ALA A 116 6.43 -20.36 24.07
CA ALA A 116 5.64 -20.22 25.30
C ALA A 116 5.57 -21.55 26.09
N ALA A 117 5.38 -22.67 25.39
CA ALA A 117 5.38 -24.00 25.99
C ALA A 117 6.75 -24.36 26.60
N LEU A 118 7.85 -24.05 25.91
CA LEU A 118 9.22 -24.24 26.42
C LEU A 118 9.51 -23.36 27.64
N GLY A 119 9.05 -22.10 27.64
CA GLY A 119 9.16 -21.19 28.79
C GLY A 119 8.38 -21.70 30.01
N LEU A 120 7.14 -22.16 29.80
CA LEU A 120 6.32 -22.80 30.83
C LEU A 120 6.96 -24.08 31.37
N LEU A 121 7.49 -24.93 30.50
CA LEU A 121 8.22 -26.15 30.87
C LEU A 121 9.46 -25.83 31.72
N LEU A 122 10.23 -24.80 31.36
CA LEU A 122 11.39 -24.37 32.12
C LEU A 122 11.01 -23.89 33.52
N LEU A 123 9.95 -23.08 33.64
CA LEU A 123 9.43 -22.61 34.93
C LEU A 123 8.92 -23.77 35.80
N ALA A 124 8.22 -24.74 35.19
CA ALA A 124 7.76 -25.94 35.88
C ALA A 124 8.93 -26.79 36.40
N ALA A 125 9.97 -27.01 35.58
CA ALA A 125 11.16 -27.75 35.98
C ALA A 125 11.90 -27.08 37.14
N LEU A 126 12.04 -25.74 37.10
CA LEU A 126 12.64 -24.97 38.20
C LEU A 126 11.81 -25.04 39.48
N GLY A 127 10.47 -24.95 39.38
CA GLY A 127 9.58 -25.10 40.53
C GLY A 127 9.63 -26.50 41.16
N ILE A 128 9.66 -27.56 40.34
CA ILE A 128 9.80 -28.95 40.80
C ILE A 128 11.16 -29.15 41.49
N LEU A 129 12.23 -28.62 40.92
CA LEU A 129 13.58 -28.71 41.49
C LEU A 129 13.64 -27.98 42.85
N GLN A 130 13.07 -26.77 42.95
CA GLN A 130 12.97 -26.02 44.20
C GLN A 130 12.16 -26.80 45.24
N TRP A 131 10.99 -27.32 44.87
CA TRP A 131 10.14 -28.11 45.76
C TRP A 131 10.85 -29.38 46.26
N TYR A 132 11.50 -30.13 45.37
CA TYR A 132 12.26 -31.33 45.74
C TYR A 132 13.39 -31.01 46.72
N LEU A 133 14.16 -29.95 46.47
CA LEU A 133 15.25 -29.53 47.35
C LEU A 133 14.74 -29.07 48.72
N THR A 134 13.64 -28.31 48.77
CA THR A 134 13.04 -27.84 50.02
C THR A 134 12.46 -28.99 50.83
N ARG A 135 11.74 -29.92 50.19
CA ARG A 135 11.07 -31.04 50.87
C ARG A 135 12.04 -32.13 51.33
N ARG A 136 13.10 -32.39 50.56
CA ARG A 136 14.08 -33.44 50.87
C ARG A 136 15.17 -33.00 51.85
N PHE A 137 15.47 -31.70 51.94
CA PHE A 137 16.61 -31.20 52.71
C PHE A 137 16.30 -30.10 53.73
N HIS A 138 15.02 -29.79 53.99
CA HIS A 138 14.57 -28.93 55.09
C HIS A 138 15.28 -27.56 55.20
N ARG A 139 15.83 -27.02 54.10
CA ARG A 139 16.56 -25.75 54.09
C ARG A 139 15.81 -24.70 53.27
N ILE A 140 15.47 -23.61 53.93
CA ILE A 140 14.57 -22.57 53.46
C ILE A 140 15.43 -21.56 52.69
N LEU A 141 15.34 -21.60 51.36
CA LEU A 141 15.87 -20.62 50.39
C LEU A 141 17.39 -20.66 50.12
N ASN A 142 17.75 -21.22 48.97
CA ASN A 142 19.08 -21.06 48.38
C ASN A 142 19.06 -19.76 47.53
N PRO A 143 19.69 -18.65 47.97
CA PRO A 143 19.69 -17.38 47.24
C PRO A 143 20.05 -17.46 45.75
N PRO A 144 21.03 -18.31 45.32
CA PRO A 144 21.35 -18.42 43.89
C PRO A 144 20.22 -19.06 43.07
N LEU A 145 19.42 -19.97 43.63
CA LEU A 145 18.28 -20.56 42.90
C LEU A 145 17.12 -19.57 42.73
N LEU A 146 16.92 -18.66 43.70
CA LEU A 146 15.95 -17.57 43.57
C LEU A 146 16.36 -16.58 42.47
N ALA A 147 17.64 -16.23 42.42
CA ALA A 147 18.19 -15.40 41.34
C ALA A 147 18.01 -16.07 39.96
N ALA A 148 18.24 -17.38 39.87
CA ALA A 148 18.00 -18.14 38.63
C ALA A 148 16.52 -18.07 38.18
N THR A 149 15.58 -18.26 39.11
CA THR A 149 14.14 -18.13 38.80
C THR A 149 13.75 -16.70 38.42
N ALA A 150 14.30 -15.68 39.08
CA ALA A 150 14.02 -14.29 38.74
C ALA A 150 14.54 -13.93 37.34
N CYS A 151 15.75 -14.36 36.98
CA CYS A 151 16.30 -14.20 35.63
C CYS A 151 15.48 -14.93 34.57
N ALA A 152 15.02 -16.16 34.86
CA ALA A 152 14.16 -16.92 33.95
C ALA A 152 12.80 -16.23 33.74
N LEU A 153 12.20 -15.70 34.81
CA LEU A 153 10.91 -15.02 34.76
C LEU A 153 11.02 -13.69 33.98
N LEU A 154 12.09 -12.92 34.21
CA LEU A 154 12.43 -11.73 33.43
C LEU A 154 12.66 -12.05 31.94
N ALA A 155 13.35 -13.15 31.63
CA ALA A 155 13.56 -13.58 30.25
C ALA A 155 12.23 -13.96 29.57
N VAL A 156 11.33 -14.64 30.28
CA VAL A 156 9.99 -14.98 29.78
C VAL A 156 9.13 -13.73 29.59
N VAL A 157 9.16 -12.77 30.52
CA VAL A 157 8.42 -11.50 30.41
C VAL A 157 8.95 -10.66 29.25
N LEU A 158 10.27 -10.51 29.12
CA LEU A 158 10.89 -9.80 28.00
C LEU A 158 10.59 -10.51 26.67
N GLY A 159 10.66 -11.85 26.64
CA GLY A 159 10.28 -12.65 25.48
C GLY A 159 8.81 -12.47 25.10
N ALA A 160 7.90 -12.47 26.08
CA ALA A 160 6.48 -12.22 25.89
C ALA A 160 6.22 -10.79 25.41
N GLN A 161 6.88 -9.77 25.97
CA GLN A 161 6.77 -8.39 25.52
C GLN A 161 7.31 -8.20 24.09
N MET A 162 8.41 -8.85 23.72
CA MET A 162 8.88 -8.89 22.32
C MET A 162 7.83 -9.51 21.39
N LEU A 163 7.15 -10.55 21.86
CA LEU A 163 6.11 -11.27 21.12
C LEU A 163 4.88 -10.41 20.88
N THR A 164 4.41 -9.74 21.92
CA THR A 164 3.21 -8.90 21.88
C THR A 164 3.47 -7.64 21.05
N SER A 165 4.65 -7.02 21.23
CA SER A 165 5.09 -5.88 20.41
C SER A 165 5.24 -6.26 18.94
N SER A 166 5.70 -7.48 18.65
CA SER A 166 5.87 -7.97 17.28
C SER A 166 4.58 -8.42 16.59
N SER A 167 3.52 -8.82 17.30
CA SER A 167 2.44 -9.63 16.70
C SER A 167 1.07 -8.97 16.52
N GLY A 168 0.66 -8.04 17.39
CA GLY A 168 -0.69 -7.44 17.36
C GLY A 168 -0.74 -6.10 16.64
N ASN A 169 -0.17 -5.07 17.25
CA ASN A 169 -0.39 -3.68 16.83
C ASN A 169 0.46 -3.26 15.61
N LEU A 170 1.73 -3.71 15.53
CA LEU A 170 2.60 -3.37 14.39
C LEU A 170 2.24 -4.13 13.10
N ARG A 171 1.64 -5.32 13.21
CA ARG A 171 1.28 -6.15 12.04
C ARG A 171 -0.08 -5.78 11.46
N GLY A 172 -1.06 -5.45 12.31
CA GLY A 172 -2.34 -4.86 11.89
C GLY A 172 -2.12 -3.51 11.23
N ALA A 173 -1.47 -2.57 11.93
CA ALA A 173 -1.19 -1.23 11.39
C ALA A 173 -0.37 -1.24 10.10
N ARG A 174 0.52 -2.23 9.89
CA ARG A 174 1.26 -2.38 8.64
C ARG A 174 0.37 -2.85 7.49
N ARG A 175 -0.59 -3.74 7.77
CA ARG A 175 -1.57 -4.19 6.78
C ARG A 175 -2.48 -3.04 6.40
N ASP A 176 -3.05 -2.38 7.40
CA ASP A 176 -3.99 -1.28 7.21
C ASP A 176 -3.32 -0.15 6.41
N ALA A 177 -2.09 0.25 6.75
CA ALA A 177 -1.35 1.26 5.99
C ALA A 177 -0.99 0.80 4.55
N PHE A 178 -0.70 -0.48 4.33
CA PHE A 178 -0.42 -1.00 2.99
C PHE A 178 -1.69 -1.01 2.13
N ASP A 179 -2.80 -1.49 2.67
CA ASP A 179 -4.09 -1.54 2.00
C ASP A 179 -4.57 -0.13 1.63
N SER A 180 -4.42 0.85 2.53
CA SER A 180 -4.66 2.27 2.25
C SER A 180 -3.76 2.81 1.13
N VAL A 181 -2.45 2.57 1.17
CA VAL A 181 -1.52 3.04 0.10
C VAL A 181 -1.87 2.44 -1.26
N VAL A 182 -2.25 1.16 -1.33
CA VAL A 182 -2.66 0.51 -2.58
C VAL A 182 -3.98 1.10 -3.08
N ALA A 183 -4.98 1.28 -2.21
CA ALA A 183 -6.26 1.88 -2.56
C ALA A 183 -6.10 3.32 -3.06
N LEU A 184 -5.31 4.14 -2.37
CA LEU A 184 -5.02 5.53 -2.73
C LEU A 184 -4.22 5.64 -4.04
N SER A 185 -3.28 4.73 -4.29
CA SER A 185 -2.56 4.64 -5.56
C SER A 185 -3.49 4.32 -6.72
N ARG A 186 -4.42 3.37 -6.53
CA ARG A 186 -5.47 3.04 -7.52
C ARG A 186 -6.39 4.24 -7.74
N ALA A 187 -6.81 4.92 -6.67
CA ALA A 187 -7.62 6.12 -6.76
C ALA A 187 -6.93 7.21 -7.57
N ARG A 188 -5.63 7.46 -7.34
CA ARG A 188 -4.82 8.41 -8.11
C ARG A 188 -4.78 8.05 -9.59
N ALA A 189 -4.51 6.79 -9.93
CA ALA A 189 -4.50 6.34 -11.32
C ALA A 189 -5.86 6.53 -12.01
N ILE A 190 -6.95 6.19 -11.32
CA ILE A 190 -8.32 6.40 -11.83
C ILE A 190 -8.63 7.90 -12.00
N ALA A 191 -8.17 8.74 -11.07
CA ALA A 191 -8.35 10.19 -11.12
C ALA A 191 -7.66 10.82 -12.33
N TYR A 192 -6.39 10.48 -12.60
CA TYR A 192 -5.69 10.97 -13.79
C TYR A 192 -6.34 10.49 -15.09
N ASP A 193 -6.82 9.25 -15.13
CA ASP A 193 -7.51 8.72 -16.30
C ASP A 193 -8.90 9.36 -16.48
N ALA A 194 -9.56 9.81 -15.40
CA ALA A 194 -10.77 10.61 -15.47
C ALA A 194 -10.46 12.04 -15.98
N ASN A 195 -9.40 12.68 -15.47
CA ASN A 195 -8.95 14.00 -15.94
C ASN A 195 -8.52 13.98 -17.42
N ALA A 196 -8.00 12.86 -17.89
CA ALA A 196 -7.68 12.69 -19.30
C ALA A 196 -8.94 12.53 -20.17
N ASP A 197 -9.97 11.80 -19.71
CA ASP A 197 -11.27 11.79 -20.38
C ASP A 197 -11.90 13.17 -20.41
N GLU A 198 -11.67 13.94 -19.34
CA GLU A 198 -11.96 15.37 -19.22
C GLU A 198 -11.45 16.13 -20.46
N SER A 199 -10.15 16.15 -20.65
CA SER A 199 -9.56 16.82 -21.80
C SER A 199 -10.01 16.23 -23.16
N ARG A 200 -10.25 14.92 -23.24
CA ARG A 200 -10.59 14.23 -24.50
C ARG A 200 -11.97 14.58 -25.04
N TYR A 201 -12.98 14.83 -24.19
CA TYR A 201 -14.30 15.21 -24.71
C TYR A 201 -14.27 16.55 -25.46
N LEU A 202 -13.37 17.46 -25.10
CA LEU A 202 -13.19 18.74 -25.79
C LEU A 202 -12.48 18.56 -27.12
N LEU A 203 -11.49 17.65 -27.18
CA LEU A 203 -10.66 17.42 -28.36
C LEU A 203 -11.30 16.51 -29.41
N ASP A 204 -12.21 15.62 -29.00
CA ASP A 204 -12.80 14.62 -29.87
C ASP A 204 -14.34 14.55 -29.76
N PRO A 205 -15.05 15.39 -30.53
CA PRO A 205 -16.52 15.39 -30.54
C PRO A 205 -17.15 14.05 -30.94
N ARG A 206 -16.45 13.20 -31.71
CA ARG A 206 -17.02 11.92 -32.20
C ARG A 206 -17.10 10.85 -31.12
N ARG A 207 -16.23 10.91 -30.11
CA ARG A 207 -16.20 9.97 -28.98
C ARG A 207 -16.58 10.65 -27.66
N ARG A 208 -17.09 11.88 -27.71
CA ARG A 208 -17.43 12.71 -26.55
C ARG A 208 -18.27 11.97 -25.51
N GLU A 209 -19.34 11.33 -25.96
CA GLU A 209 -20.23 10.54 -25.12
C GLU A 209 -19.55 9.31 -24.49
N GLN A 210 -18.65 8.66 -25.22
CA GLN A 210 -17.88 7.51 -24.71
C GLN A 210 -16.95 7.94 -23.57
N TYR A 211 -16.28 9.08 -23.72
CA TYR A 211 -15.46 9.65 -22.64
C TYR A 211 -16.31 10.08 -21.45
N ALA A 212 -17.51 10.62 -21.67
CA ALA A 212 -18.46 10.95 -20.59
C ALA A 212 -18.84 9.72 -19.75
N GLN A 213 -19.18 8.62 -20.43
CA GLN A 213 -19.54 7.37 -19.76
C GLN A 213 -18.35 6.73 -19.04
N SER A 214 -17.17 6.80 -19.65
CA SER A 214 -15.93 6.36 -19.02
C SER A 214 -15.59 7.18 -17.77
N PHE A 215 -15.77 8.50 -17.83
CA PHE A 215 -15.64 9.40 -16.69
C PHE A 215 -16.62 9.05 -15.57
N LEU A 216 -17.91 8.82 -15.88
CA LEU A 216 -18.88 8.36 -14.88
C LEU A 216 -18.48 7.02 -14.27
N ALA A 217 -18.05 6.06 -15.08
CA ALA A 217 -17.61 4.75 -14.60
C ALA A 217 -16.40 4.85 -13.66
N LYS A 218 -15.47 5.78 -13.93
CA LYS A 218 -14.34 6.08 -13.04
C LYS A 218 -14.78 6.78 -11.76
N SER A 219 -15.73 7.71 -11.87
CA SER A 219 -16.35 8.39 -10.74
C SER A 219 -17.03 7.39 -9.80
N GLN A 220 -17.76 6.42 -10.35
CA GLN A 220 -18.37 5.32 -9.60
C GLN A 220 -17.36 4.38 -8.94
N LYS A 221 -16.16 4.19 -9.53
CA LYS A 221 -15.08 3.41 -8.90
C LYS A 221 -14.43 4.17 -7.73
N LEU A 222 -14.29 5.49 -7.85
CA LEU A 222 -13.73 6.35 -6.80
C LEU A 222 -14.73 6.53 -5.65
N TYR A 223 -15.94 6.94 -5.98
CA TYR A 223 -17.04 7.23 -5.07
C TYR A 223 -18.33 6.66 -5.67
N GLY A 224 -18.66 5.43 -5.27
CA GLY A 224 -19.74 4.66 -5.88
C GLY A 224 -21.08 4.91 -5.21
N ILE A 225 -22.08 5.40 -5.94
CA ILE A 225 -23.43 5.71 -5.45
C ILE A 225 -24.44 4.93 -6.29
N GLN A 226 -25.35 4.22 -5.64
CA GLN A 226 -26.32 3.38 -6.34
C GLN A 226 -27.31 4.21 -7.18
N ARG A 227 -27.57 3.76 -8.42
CA ARG A 227 -28.63 4.26 -9.32
C ARG A 227 -28.49 5.71 -9.81
N GLU A 228 -27.29 6.29 -9.76
CA GLU A 228 -27.05 7.65 -10.25
C GLU A 228 -26.61 7.68 -11.72
N THR A 229 -27.15 8.63 -12.48
CA THR A 229 -26.73 9.02 -13.84
C THR A 229 -25.76 10.22 -13.77
N LEU A 230 -25.14 10.60 -14.88
CA LEU A 230 -24.28 11.80 -14.96
C LEU A 230 -24.97 13.06 -14.39
N ASP A 231 -26.26 13.23 -14.65
CA ASP A 231 -27.02 14.42 -14.24
C ASP A 231 -27.37 14.44 -12.74
N THR A 232 -27.39 13.29 -12.10
CA THR A 232 -27.87 13.12 -10.71
C THR A 232 -26.73 12.84 -9.72
N TYR A 233 -25.57 12.43 -10.24
CA TYR A 233 -24.38 12.09 -9.47
C TYR A 233 -23.94 13.14 -8.46
N ASP A 234 -23.91 14.43 -8.81
CA ASP A 234 -23.47 15.51 -7.90
C ASP A 234 -24.42 15.68 -6.69
N ALA A 235 -25.72 15.58 -6.94
CA ALA A 235 -26.74 15.67 -5.90
C ALA A 235 -26.70 14.44 -4.99
N GLY A 236 -26.54 13.25 -5.59
CA GLY A 236 -26.30 12.00 -4.88
C GLY A 236 -25.07 12.10 -3.98
N LEU A 237 -23.94 12.56 -4.53
CA LEU A 237 -22.67 12.72 -3.81
C LEU A 237 -22.80 13.69 -2.64
N ALA A 238 -23.42 14.86 -2.85
CA ALA A 238 -23.63 15.83 -1.80
C ALA A 238 -24.54 15.29 -0.69
N THR A 239 -25.52 14.46 -1.03
CA THR A 239 -26.43 13.83 -0.07
C THR A 239 -25.71 12.73 0.71
N SER A 240 -25.13 11.73 0.03
CA SER A 240 -24.40 10.64 0.69
C SER A 240 -23.24 11.15 1.55
N TRP A 241 -22.55 12.20 1.12
CA TRP A 241 -21.47 12.79 1.90
C TRP A 241 -21.95 13.46 3.19
N ARG A 242 -23.08 14.17 3.14
CA ARG A 242 -23.69 14.80 4.31
C ARG A 242 -24.15 13.76 5.33
N GLU A 243 -24.74 12.68 4.84
CA GLU A 243 -25.20 11.57 5.67
C GLU A 243 -24.02 10.86 6.33
N TYR A 244 -22.95 10.58 5.59
CA TYR A 244 -21.70 10.04 6.13
C TYR A 244 -21.10 10.90 7.25
N ARG A 245 -21.13 12.23 7.09
CA ARG A 245 -20.62 13.16 8.11
C ARG A 245 -21.46 13.14 9.39
N THR A 246 -22.73 12.75 9.30
CA THR A 246 -23.65 12.62 10.45
C THR A 246 -23.50 11.24 11.08
N ASP A 247 -23.51 10.18 10.27
CA ASP A 247 -23.25 8.80 10.66
C ASP A 247 -22.18 8.17 9.75
N ARG A 248 -21.01 7.90 10.34
CA ARG A 248 -19.86 7.33 9.63
C ARG A 248 -20.07 5.89 9.18
N HIS A 249 -21.08 5.21 9.70
CA HIS A 249 -21.44 3.84 9.31
C HIS A 249 -22.43 3.82 8.13
N ASP A 250 -22.85 4.99 7.61
CA ASP A 250 -23.73 5.06 6.46
C ASP A 250 -23.09 4.39 5.23
N LEU A 251 -23.83 3.49 4.59
CA LEU A 251 -23.34 2.65 3.47
C LEU A 251 -23.82 3.14 2.09
N ARG A 252 -24.35 4.37 1.98
CA ARG A 252 -24.91 4.88 0.71
C ARG A 252 -23.85 5.14 -0.36
N PHE A 253 -22.58 5.19 0.00
CA PHE A 253 -21.48 5.25 -0.96
C PHE A 253 -20.42 4.16 -0.73
N THR A 254 -19.75 3.79 -1.82
CA THR A 254 -18.75 2.73 -1.92
C THR A 254 -17.51 3.24 -2.68
N GLY A 255 -16.66 2.35 -3.19
CA GLY A 255 -15.50 2.71 -4.01
C GLY A 255 -14.20 2.85 -3.21
N GLU A 256 -13.17 3.38 -3.86
CA GLU A 256 -11.84 3.58 -3.24
C GLU A 256 -11.91 4.54 -2.03
N PHE A 257 -12.71 5.60 -2.10
CA PHE A 257 -12.84 6.55 -0.99
C PHE A 257 -13.52 5.95 0.23
N ARG A 258 -14.50 5.06 0.03
CA ARG A 258 -15.13 4.35 1.15
C ARG A 258 -14.12 3.43 1.83
N ARG A 259 -13.33 2.68 1.06
CA ARG A 259 -12.29 1.79 1.60
C ARG A 259 -11.30 2.53 2.49
N GLU A 260 -10.84 3.70 2.06
CA GLU A 260 -9.96 4.53 2.88
C GLU A 260 -10.66 5.02 4.16
N LEU A 261 -11.88 5.53 4.05
CA LEU A 261 -12.64 6.08 5.18
C LEU A 261 -13.06 5.04 6.23
N ASP A 262 -13.17 3.77 5.83
CA ASP A 262 -13.39 2.62 6.71
C ASP A 262 -12.09 2.13 7.38
N ASN A 263 -10.93 2.43 6.79
CA ASN A 263 -9.62 1.95 7.23
C ASN A 263 -8.76 3.03 7.91
N ILE A 264 -9.40 4.06 8.47
CA ILE A 264 -8.69 5.12 9.19
C ILE A 264 -8.01 4.55 10.43
N ALA A 265 -6.68 4.61 10.45
CA ALA A 265 -5.83 4.07 11.50
C ALA A 265 -4.99 5.14 12.23
N PHE A 266 -4.74 6.29 11.60
CA PHE A 266 -3.73 7.26 12.05
C PHE A 266 -4.29 8.65 12.37
N PRO A 267 -3.65 9.38 13.32
CA PRO A 267 -3.99 10.77 13.59
C PRO A 267 -3.90 11.65 12.34
N GLY A 268 -4.92 12.44 12.06
CA GLY A 268 -4.97 13.36 10.93
C GLY A 268 -5.34 12.71 9.58
N GLU A 269 -5.29 11.38 9.47
CA GLU A 269 -5.67 10.64 8.25
C GLU A 269 -7.11 10.92 7.85
N ARG A 270 -8.03 10.84 8.81
CA ARG A 270 -9.46 11.13 8.59
C ARG A 270 -9.69 12.52 7.99
N ALA A 271 -9.05 13.54 8.56
CA ALA A 271 -9.21 14.90 8.06
C ALA A 271 -8.67 15.05 6.63
N ALA A 272 -7.58 14.35 6.29
CA ALA A 272 -7.04 14.33 4.93
C ALA A 272 -7.95 13.55 3.95
N ALA A 273 -8.49 12.40 4.37
CA ALA A 273 -9.43 11.60 3.60
C ALA A 273 -10.75 12.36 3.35
N GLU A 274 -11.33 12.99 4.37
CA GLU A 274 -12.52 13.83 4.25
C GLU A 274 -12.25 15.02 3.31
N LYS A 275 -11.09 15.67 3.43
CA LYS A 275 -10.70 16.76 2.53
C LYS A 275 -10.60 16.30 1.08
N THR A 276 -10.11 15.09 0.85
CA THR A 276 -10.03 14.49 -0.49
C THR A 276 -11.41 14.38 -1.13
N VAL A 277 -12.42 13.90 -0.39
CA VAL A 277 -13.80 13.80 -0.89
C VAL A 277 -14.39 15.19 -1.15
N GLU A 278 -14.14 16.17 -0.29
CA GLU A 278 -14.62 17.54 -0.49
C GLU A 278 -14.04 18.19 -1.76
N THR A 279 -12.74 18.05 -1.99
CA THR A 279 -12.08 18.57 -3.20
C THR A 279 -12.50 17.81 -4.46
N TYR A 280 -12.73 16.51 -4.36
CA TYR A 280 -13.28 15.70 -5.45
C TYR A 280 -14.69 16.16 -5.84
N ALA A 281 -15.54 16.48 -4.86
CA ALA A 281 -16.87 17.00 -5.11
C ALA A 281 -16.86 18.33 -5.88
N VAL A 282 -15.81 19.16 -5.70
CA VAL A 282 -15.62 20.38 -6.49
C VAL A 282 -15.30 20.01 -7.94
N TYR A 283 -14.30 19.13 -8.14
CA TYR A 283 -13.89 18.68 -9.46
C TYR A 283 -15.03 18.02 -10.26
N GLN A 284 -15.90 17.24 -9.61
CA GLN A 284 -17.09 16.66 -10.27
C GLN A 284 -18.05 17.72 -10.84
N ARG A 285 -18.25 18.82 -10.10
CA ARG A 285 -19.06 19.95 -10.57
C ARG A 285 -18.40 20.71 -11.72
N ASP A 286 -17.06 20.71 -11.79
CA ASP A 286 -16.33 21.34 -12.89
C ASP A 286 -16.61 20.62 -14.21
N ASP A 287 -16.61 19.29 -14.21
CA ASP A 287 -17.01 18.48 -15.36
C ASP A 287 -18.46 18.82 -15.80
N ARG A 288 -19.42 18.94 -14.86
CA ARG A 288 -20.78 19.39 -15.21
C ARG A 288 -20.82 20.79 -15.81
N ARG A 289 -19.98 21.70 -15.32
CA ARG A 289 -19.85 23.05 -15.90
C ARG A 289 -19.29 23.02 -17.31
N ILE A 290 -18.32 22.15 -17.60
CA ILE A 290 -17.78 21.98 -18.96
C ILE A 290 -18.88 21.52 -19.91
N TRP A 291 -19.68 20.54 -19.51
CA TRP A 291 -20.81 20.08 -20.31
C TRP A 291 -21.86 21.17 -20.53
N ALA A 292 -22.17 21.97 -19.51
CA ALA A 292 -23.09 23.10 -19.65
C ALA A 292 -22.56 24.15 -20.65
N LEU A 293 -21.25 24.44 -20.63
CA LEU A 293 -20.62 25.35 -21.60
C LEU A 293 -20.68 24.79 -23.02
N LEU A 294 -20.41 23.49 -23.21
CA LEU A 294 -20.53 22.82 -24.51
C LEU A 294 -21.97 22.84 -25.03
N ALA A 295 -22.95 22.55 -24.18
CA ALA A 295 -24.38 22.58 -24.53
C ALA A 295 -24.85 23.98 -24.93
N ALA A 296 -24.25 25.02 -24.35
CA ALA A 296 -24.50 26.42 -24.70
C ALA A 296 -23.71 26.90 -25.94
N GLY A 297 -22.95 26.03 -26.62
CA GLY A 297 -22.13 26.39 -27.78
C GLY A 297 -20.85 27.18 -27.44
N ARG A 298 -20.51 27.30 -26.15
CA ARG A 298 -19.37 28.09 -25.64
C ARG A 298 -18.11 27.23 -25.54
N GLU A 299 -17.71 26.61 -26.64
CA GLU A 299 -16.63 25.61 -26.66
C GLU A 299 -15.26 26.20 -26.26
N ARG A 300 -14.94 27.44 -26.66
CA ARG A 300 -13.69 28.10 -26.26
C ARG A 300 -13.61 28.29 -24.75
N GLU A 301 -14.70 28.68 -24.12
CA GLU A 301 -14.77 28.89 -22.68
C GLU A 301 -14.72 27.57 -21.93
N ALA A 302 -15.32 26.50 -22.49
CA ALA A 302 -15.18 25.15 -21.96
C ALA A 302 -13.71 24.70 -21.98
N VAL A 303 -12.99 24.95 -23.08
CA VAL A 303 -11.56 24.64 -23.21
C VAL A 303 -10.72 25.46 -22.24
N GLU A 304 -10.96 26.76 -22.13
CA GLU A 304 -10.22 27.61 -21.20
C GLU A 304 -10.46 27.18 -19.75
N PHE A 305 -11.71 26.93 -19.36
CA PHE A 305 -12.06 26.49 -18.01
C PHE A 305 -11.49 25.09 -17.66
N CYS A 306 -11.45 24.17 -18.62
CA CYS A 306 -10.87 22.84 -18.44
C CYS A 306 -9.33 22.91 -18.33
N MET A 307 -8.67 23.61 -19.25
CA MET A 307 -7.22 23.49 -19.45
C MET A 307 -6.39 24.47 -18.61
N ASP A 308 -6.93 25.63 -18.22
CA ASP A 308 -6.19 26.65 -17.49
C ASP A 308 -5.93 26.26 -16.02
N TRP A 309 -4.87 26.82 -15.42
CA TRP A 309 -4.41 26.54 -14.06
C TRP A 309 -4.67 27.69 -13.08
N LYS A 310 -5.44 28.70 -13.49
CA LYS A 310 -5.84 29.82 -12.62
C LYS A 310 -6.78 29.35 -11.51
N PRO A 311 -6.81 30.04 -10.35
CA PRO A 311 -7.78 29.73 -9.31
C PRO A 311 -9.22 29.71 -9.85
N GLY A 312 -9.96 28.64 -9.56
CA GLY A 312 -11.35 28.48 -9.98
C GLY A 312 -11.58 27.75 -11.31
N THR A 313 -10.54 27.18 -11.93
CA THR A 313 -10.64 26.35 -13.15
C THR A 313 -10.52 24.85 -12.83
N SER A 314 -10.95 23.97 -13.76
CA SER A 314 -11.00 22.52 -13.51
C SER A 314 -9.63 21.93 -13.15
N ASN A 315 -8.58 22.21 -13.93
CA ASN A 315 -7.23 21.72 -13.62
C ASN A 315 -6.69 22.23 -12.27
N ALA A 316 -7.03 23.46 -11.85
CA ALA A 316 -6.64 23.97 -10.54
C ALA A 316 -7.34 23.21 -9.40
N HIS A 317 -8.64 22.91 -9.55
CA HIS A 317 -9.38 22.10 -8.59
C HIS A 317 -8.93 20.63 -8.60
N PHE A 318 -8.61 20.06 -9.76
CA PHE A 318 -8.00 18.73 -9.87
C PHE A 318 -6.66 18.69 -9.13
N GLY A 319 -5.80 19.71 -9.30
CA GLY A 319 -4.55 19.85 -8.56
C GLY A 319 -4.76 19.92 -7.05
N ALA A 320 -5.75 20.68 -6.59
CA ALA A 320 -6.11 20.76 -5.17
C ALA A 320 -6.61 19.40 -4.62
N TRP A 321 -7.38 18.67 -5.42
CA TRP A 321 -7.81 17.31 -5.08
C TRP A 321 -6.65 16.33 -5.02
N MET A 322 -5.73 16.35 -5.99
CA MET A 322 -4.53 15.51 -5.97
C MET A 322 -3.63 15.82 -4.77
N ALA A 323 -3.50 17.09 -4.39
CA ALA A 323 -2.76 17.47 -3.17
C ALA A 323 -3.42 16.93 -1.89
N ALA A 324 -4.76 16.90 -1.82
CA ALA A 324 -5.47 16.28 -0.70
C ALA A 324 -5.27 14.76 -0.65
N LEU A 325 -5.35 14.10 -1.82
CA LEU A 325 -5.10 12.65 -1.96
C LEU A 325 -3.66 12.27 -1.61
N ASP A 326 -2.69 13.10 -1.99
CA ASP A 326 -1.28 12.91 -1.63
C ASP A 326 -1.07 13.05 -0.13
N LYS A 327 -1.74 14.00 0.51
CA LYS A 327 -1.63 14.17 1.96
C LYS A 327 -2.08 12.94 2.74
N VAL A 328 -3.19 12.30 2.36
CA VAL A 328 -3.63 11.05 3.02
C VAL A 328 -2.68 9.89 2.70
N THR A 329 -2.15 9.84 1.47
CA THR A 329 -1.15 8.84 1.07
C THR A 329 0.15 8.98 1.86
N ASP A 330 0.61 10.21 2.12
CA ASP A 330 1.84 10.50 2.84
C ASP A 330 1.73 10.15 4.33
N ILE A 331 0.56 10.40 4.94
CA ILE A 331 0.29 9.97 6.33
C ILE A 331 0.45 8.45 6.43
N ASN A 332 -0.27 7.71 5.58
CA ASN A 332 -0.20 6.24 5.56
C ASN A 332 1.22 5.72 5.26
N ARG A 333 1.93 6.32 4.30
CA ARG A 333 3.31 5.94 3.93
C ARG A 333 4.32 6.21 5.05
N ALA A 334 4.21 7.34 5.74
CA ALA A 334 5.07 7.69 6.86
C ALA A 334 4.92 6.69 8.01
N HIS A 335 3.67 6.35 8.36
CA HIS A 335 3.37 5.37 9.40
C HIS A 335 3.80 3.95 9.01
N PHE A 336 3.61 3.54 7.75
CA PHE A 336 4.14 2.27 7.25
C PHE A 336 5.67 2.21 7.38
N THR A 337 6.36 3.27 6.99
CA THR A 337 7.84 3.33 7.02
C THR A 337 8.38 3.34 8.44
N SER A 338 7.74 4.06 9.37
CA SER A 338 8.09 4.01 10.80
C SER A 338 7.89 2.60 11.36
N SER A 339 6.73 2.00 11.12
CA SER A 339 6.40 0.66 11.60
C SER A 339 7.40 -0.39 11.11
N VAL A 340 7.87 -0.27 9.86
CA VAL A 340 8.91 -1.14 9.31
C VAL A 340 10.27 -0.90 9.98
N ARG A 341 10.63 0.35 10.29
CA ARG A 341 11.88 0.70 10.99
C ARG A 341 11.88 0.21 12.44
N ASP A 342 10.79 0.46 13.17
CA ASP A 342 10.62 0.07 14.57
C ASP A 342 10.62 -1.46 14.72
N GLY A 343 9.98 -2.16 13.77
CA GLY A 343 10.01 -3.62 13.69
C GLY A 343 11.40 -4.21 13.45
N ARG A 344 12.33 -3.48 12.82
CA ARG A 344 13.75 -3.89 12.70
C ARG A 344 14.55 -3.55 13.96
N GLY A 345 14.32 -2.38 14.54
CA GLY A 345 15.04 -1.91 15.76
C GLY A 345 14.69 -2.71 17.02
N ALA A 346 13.43 -3.11 17.19
CA ALA A 346 13.02 -3.95 18.31
C ALA A 346 13.75 -5.32 18.29
N LYS A 347 14.00 -5.87 17.09
CA LYS A 347 14.72 -7.14 16.92
C LYS A 347 16.20 -7.05 17.28
N SER A 348 16.85 -5.89 17.10
CA SER A 348 18.28 -5.72 17.42
C SER A 348 18.55 -5.36 18.88
N GLY A 349 17.64 -4.65 19.55
CA GLY A 349 17.87 -4.16 20.91
C GLY A 349 17.62 -5.16 22.04
N LEU A 350 16.62 -6.04 21.92
CA LEU A 350 16.13 -6.88 23.04
C LEU A 350 16.63 -8.33 22.99
N LEU A 351 17.00 -8.85 21.80
CA LEU A 351 17.55 -10.20 21.63
C LEU A 351 18.82 -10.46 22.47
N PRO A 352 19.79 -9.53 22.53
CA PRO A 352 21.00 -9.72 23.34
C PRO A 352 20.66 -9.89 24.82
N TRP A 353 19.72 -9.09 25.35
CA TRP A 353 19.34 -9.13 26.76
C TRP A 353 18.61 -10.42 27.14
N ALA A 354 17.70 -10.92 26.31
CA ALA A 354 17.04 -12.20 26.53
C ALA A 354 18.05 -13.36 26.55
N GLY A 355 19.00 -13.37 25.62
CA GLY A 355 20.10 -14.35 25.60
C GLY A 355 21.00 -14.25 26.83
N THR A 356 21.33 -13.03 27.26
CA THR A 356 22.19 -12.78 28.44
C THR A 356 21.50 -13.24 29.74
N LEU A 357 20.19 -13.02 29.88
CA LEU A 357 19.41 -13.45 31.04
C LEU A 357 19.28 -14.98 31.14
N LEU A 358 19.16 -15.68 30.02
CA LEU A 358 19.14 -17.16 29.99
C LEU A 358 20.51 -17.74 30.37
N LEU A 359 21.61 -17.14 29.91
CA LEU A 359 22.96 -17.52 30.32
C LEU A 359 23.19 -17.27 31.81
N ALA A 360 22.72 -16.14 32.34
CA ALA A 360 22.78 -15.84 33.77
C ALA A 360 21.96 -16.85 34.61
N ALA A 361 20.76 -17.21 34.17
CA ALA A 361 19.94 -18.22 34.83
C ALA A 361 20.65 -19.59 34.88
N MET A 362 21.30 -20.00 33.79
CA MET A 362 22.08 -21.24 33.74
C MET A 362 23.26 -21.21 34.74
N ALA A 363 24.00 -20.10 34.80
CA ALA A 363 25.12 -19.93 35.72
C ALA A 363 24.68 -19.98 37.20
N PHE A 364 23.58 -19.32 37.55
CA PHE A 364 23.05 -19.33 38.91
C PHE A 364 22.51 -20.69 39.34
N THR A 365 21.90 -21.44 38.41
CA THR A 365 21.48 -22.82 38.67
C THR A 365 22.68 -23.72 38.96
N ALA A 366 23.76 -23.60 38.16
CA ALA A 366 24.99 -24.37 38.37
C ALA A 366 25.69 -24.02 39.70
N LEU A 367 25.73 -22.75 40.07
CA LEU A 367 26.28 -22.29 41.36
C LEU A 367 25.46 -22.80 42.55
N GLY A 368 24.13 -22.86 42.43
CA GLY A 368 23.25 -23.40 43.47
C GLY A 368 23.36 -24.92 43.67
N LEU A 369 23.75 -25.66 42.62
CA LEU A 369 23.95 -27.12 42.64
C LEU A 369 25.37 -27.54 43.05
N ARG A 370 26.37 -26.67 42.84
CA ARG A 370 27.80 -26.91 43.10
C ARG A 370 28.13 -27.43 44.51
N PRO A 371 27.60 -26.86 45.61
CA PRO A 371 27.88 -27.34 46.96
C PRO A 371 27.45 -28.78 47.19
N ARG A 372 26.42 -29.26 46.47
CA ARG A 372 25.88 -30.61 46.63
C ARG A 372 26.54 -31.67 45.77
N LEU A 373 26.97 -31.29 44.56
CA LEU A 373 27.77 -32.20 43.73
C LEU A 373 29.16 -32.46 44.34
N ALA A 374 29.63 -31.57 45.22
CA ALA A 374 30.85 -31.75 46.00
C ALA A 374 30.68 -32.72 47.20
N GLU A 375 29.45 -32.97 47.66
CA GLU A 375 29.17 -33.93 48.76
C GLU A 375 29.10 -35.40 48.27
N PHE A 376 29.05 -35.64 46.96
CA PHE A 376 29.01 -36.98 46.34
C PHE A 376 30.31 -37.37 45.63
N ARG A 377 31.40 -36.63 45.86
CA ARG A 377 32.78 -37.04 45.56
C ARG A 377 33.46 -37.43 46.86
#